data_AF-A0A9E4H8D9-F1
#
_entry.id   AF-A0A9E4H8D9-F1
#
_cell.length_a   1.000
_cell.length_b   1.000
_cell.length_c   1.000
_cell.angle_alpha   90.00
_cell.angle_beta   90.00
_cell.angle_gamma   90.00
#
_symmetry.space_group_name_H-M   'P 1'
#
loop_
_entity.id
_entity.type
_entity.pdbx_description
1 polymer ?
#
loop_
_entity_poly.entity_id
_entity_poly.type
_entity_poly.pdbx_seq_one_letter_code
_entity_poly.pdbx_strand_id
1 'polypeptide(L)'
;MATLQPSANPSPAERVIPLHELAPPQEPFEPWLDPMYEDPGVPLPDPPKRGDMQDYLRLHRPGVGTALELYLARSHYPVLVVGGAYLCFDTRERRPWRVPDLMVALEVEPDPIIARNGYVIHEHGKPPDLVIEIASSTTGTTDYTAKRLDYARFGVTEYWRFDHTGGEYHDVALGGDRLVDGEYQPIPITVNEEGIASGYSQVLGLDVRWDNGTLRFCDPVTGDCLPTWDEMQAELEAATAERDAVTAERDAVTAERDAALERVRQLEEQRGSQQSE
;
A
#
# COMPACT_ATOMS: atom_id res chain seq x y z
N MET A 1 -28.25 -25.07 -30.19
CA MET A 1 -26.83 -24.90 -29.80
C MET A 1 -26.65 -23.47 -29.33
N ALA A 2 -26.76 -23.24 -28.02
CA ALA A 2 -26.54 -21.92 -27.45
C ALA A 2 -25.03 -21.65 -27.40
N THR A 3 -24.58 -20.71 -28.22
CA THR A 3 -23.24 -20.14 -28.20
C THR A 3 -23.07 -19.36 -26.91
N LEU A 4 -22.34 -19.94 -25.94
CA LEU A 4 -21.79 -19.21 -24.80
C LEU A 4 -20.76 -18.22 -25.35
N GLN A 5 -21.07 -16.93 -25.28
CA GLN A 5 -20.04 -15.89 -25.40
C GLN A 5 -19.11 -15.99 -24.19
N PRO A 6 -17.79 -15.85 -24.35
CA PRO A 6 -16.90 -15.78 -23.21
C PRO A 6 -17.24 -14.52 -22.42
N SER A 7 -17.47 -14.69 -21.11
CA SER A 7 -17.53 -13.58 -20.17
C SER A 7 -16.23 -12.79 -20.29
N ALA A 8 -16.32 -11.53 -20.72
CA ALA A 8 -15.17 -10.64 -20.69
C ALA A 8 -14.75 -10.49 -19.23
N ASN A 9 -13.53 -10.90 -18.88
CA ASN A 9 -12.98 -10.54 -17.57
C ASN A 9 -12.96 -9.01 -17.47
N PRO A 10 -13.44 -8.42 -16.37
CA PRO A 10 -13.39 -6.98 -16.19
C PRO A 10 -11.96 -6.48 -16.33
N SER A 11 -11.79 -5.28 -16.89
CA SER A 11 -10.51 -4.60 -16.98
C SER A 11 -9.91 -4.40 -15.58
N PRO A 12 -8.58 -4.35 -15.41
CA PRO A 12 -7.97 -4.13 -14.10
C PRO A 12 -8.52 -2.92 -13.35
N ALA A 13 -8.89 -1.85 -14.06
CA ALA A 13 -9.48 -0.64 -13.49
C ALA A 13 -10.90 -0.85 -12.91
N GLU A 14 -11.66 -1.83 -13.41
CA GLU A 14 -12.98 -2.20 -12.86
C GLU A 14 -12.86 -3.10 -11.62
N ARG A 15 -11.64 -3.49 -11.23
CA ARG A 15 -11.36 -4.35 -10.07
C ARG A 15 -10.99 -3.57 -8.81
N VAL A 16 -10.73 -2.28 -8.95
CA VAL A 16 -10.41 -1.36 -7.85
C VAL A 16 -11.53 -0.34 -7.72
N ILE A 17 -12.01 -0.11 -6.50
CA ILE A 17 -13.03 0.91 -6.24
C ILE A 17 -12.34 2.28 -6.29
N PRO A 18 -12.84 3.27 -7.07
CA PRO A 18 -12.23 4.59 -7.15
C PRO A 18 -12.09 5.24 -5.77
N LEU A 19 -10.97 5.93 -5.51
CA LEU A 19 -10.68 6.51 -4.18
C LEU A 19 -11.79 7.46 -3.70
N HIS A 20 -12.33 8.30 -4.58
CA HIS A 20 -13.45 9.20 -4.28
C HIS A 20 -14.83 8.53 -4.10
N GLU A 21 -14.98 7.26 -4.48
CA GLU A 21 -16.20 6.47 -4.24
C GLU A 21 -16.14 5.66 -2.93
N LEU A 22 -14.99 5.68 -2.24
CA LEU A 22 -14.82 4.95 -0.98
C LEU A 22 -15.60 5.61 0.16
N ALA A 23 -16.55 4.86 0.73
CA ALA A 23 -17.05 5.15 2.07
C ALA A 23 -15.92 4.92 3.10
N PRO A 24 -15.84 5.72 4.19
CA PRO A 24 -14.88 5.46 5.26
C PRO A 24 -15.09 4.05 5.82
N PRO A 25 -14.02 3.35 6.23
CA PRO A 25 -14.11 1.96 6.67
C PRO A 25 -15.14 1.83 7.80
N GLN A 26 -16.19 1.04 7.57
CA GLN A 26 -17.32 0.92 8.51
C GLN A 26 -17.11 -0.16 9.57
N GLU A 27 -16.18 -1.12 9.35
CA GLU A 27 -15.88 -2.20 10.30
C GLU A 27 -14.38 -2.55 10.31
N PRO A 28 -13.85 -3.06 11.44
CA PRO A 28 -12.48 -3.57 11.51
C PRO A 28 -12.33 -4.83 10.63
N PHE A 29 -11.24 -4.87 9.87
CA PHE A 29 -10.82 -6.03 9.09
C PHE A 29 -10.65 -7.26 9.99
N GLU A 30 -11.47 -8.29 9.80
CA GLU A 30 -11.22 -9.63 10.32
C GLU A 30 -10.51 -10.47 9.24
N PRO A 31 -9.27 -10.93 9.46
CA PRO A 31 -8.56 -11.74 8.48
C PRO A 31 -9.28 -13.09 8.31
N TRP A 32 -9.60 -13.42 7.06
CA TRP A 32 -10.09 -14.74 6.68
C TRP A 32 -8.97 -15.77 6.79
N LEU A 33 -8.86 -16.44 7.93
CA LEU A 33 -8.04 -17.65 8.07
C LEU A 33 -8.85 -18.86 7.56
N ASP A 34 -8.68 -19.23 6.30
CA ASP A 34 -9.10 -20.55 5.82
C ASP A 34 -8.12 -21.62 6.37
N PRO A 35 -8.60 -22.65 7.11
CA PRO A 35 -7.75 -23.66 7.72
C PRO A 35 -7.18 -24.72 6.75
N MET A 36 -7.33 -24.58 5.43
CA MET A 36 -6.75 -25.51 4.47
C MET A 36 -5.33 -25.09 4.03
N TYR A 37 -4.40 -25.16 4.98
CA TYR A 37 -2.98 -24.85 4.82
C TYR A 37 -2.26 -25.84 3.90
N GLU A 38 -1.94 -25.44 2.66
CA GLU A 38 -0.90 -26.07 1.85
C GLU A 38 0.46 -25.45 2.19
N ASP A 39 1.46 -26.29 2.45
CA ASP A 39 2.83 -25.88 2.81
C ASP A 39 3.39 -24.88 1.76
N PRO A 40 3.71 -23.62 2.14
CA PRO A 40 4.21 -22.59 1.20
C PRO A 40 5.57 -22.95 0.57
N GLY A 41 6.14 -24.08 0.96
CA GLY A 41 7.47 -24.53 0.58
C GLY A 41 8.53 -23.94 1.51
N VAL A 42 9.78 -24.33 1.29
CA VAL A 42 10.91 -23.79 2.07
C VAL A 42 11.08 -22.30 1.72
N PRO A 43 11.10 -21.38 2.71
CA PRO A 43 11.32 -19.97 2.47
C PRO A 43 12.60 -19.72 1.66
N LEU A 44 12.53 -18.78 0.72
CA LEU A 44 13.72 -18.32 0.00
C LEU A 44 14.66 -17.59 0.98
N PRO A 45 15.99 -17.70 0.79
CA PRO A 45 16.96 -17.01 1.63
C PRO A 45 16.75 -15.50 1.57
N ASP A 46 17.24 -14.74 2.54
CA ASP A 46 17.14 -13.28 2.49
C ASP A 46 17.73 -12.70 1.19
N PRO A 47 17.07 -11.70 0.58
CA PRO A 47 17.63 -10.99 -0.55
C PRO A 47 18.95 -10.30 -0.17
N PRO A 48 19.91 -10.19 -1.12
CA PRO A 48 21.18 -9.55 -0.85
C PRO A 48 20.97 -8.11 -0.40
N LYS A 49 21.62 -7.73 0.71
CA LYS A 49 21.63 -6.34 1.19
C LYS A 49 22.29 -5.46 0.13
N ARG A 50 21.55 -4.49 -0.43
CA ARG A 50 22.11 -3.43 -1.28
C ARG A 50 22.64 -2.32 -0.35
N GLY A 51 23.95 -2.13 -0.32
CA GLY A 51 24.69 -1.38 0.71
C GLY A 51 24.50 0.14 0.70
N ASP A 52 23.79 0.68 -0.28
CA ASP A 52 23.41 2.09 -0.47
C ASP A 52 21.95 2.37 -0.08
N MET A 53 21.15 1.34 0.18
CA MET A 53 19.69 1.45 0.19
C MET A 53 19.07 1.76 1.56
N GLN A 54 19.83 1.68 2.65
CA GLN A 54 19.28 1.85 4.01
C GLN A 54 18.91 3.30 4.36
N ASP A 55 19.47 4.31 3.67
CA ASP A 55 19.24 5.72 4.00
C ASP A 55 18.22 6.43 3.06
N TYR A 56 17.92 5.88 1.88
CA TYR A 56 17.05 6.53 0.88
C TYR A 56 15.70 5.87 0.65
N LEU A 57 15.44 4.70 1.22
CA LEU A 57 14.16 4.01 1.11
C LEU A 57 13.10 4.67 2.00
N ARG A 58 12.58 5.81 1.54
CA ARG A 58 11.26 6.32 1.92
C ARG A 58 10.11 5.32 1.64
N LEU A 59 10.41 4.17 1.01
CA LEU A 59 9.52 3.01 0.86
C LEU A 59 9.82 1.82 1.80
N HIS A 60 10.91 1.83 2.58
CA HIS A 60 11.17 0.81 3.63
C HIS A 60 10.79 1.28 5.04
N ARG A 61 10.28 2.51 5.18
CA ARG A 61 9.26 2.75 6.21
C ARG A 61 7.92 2.31 5.63
N PRO A 62 7.12 1.50 6.34
CA PRO A 62 5.95 0.83 5.80
C PRO A 62 4.93 1.73 5.05
N GLY A 63 4.91 3.05 5.23
CA GLY A 63 3.70 3.82 4.93
C GLY A 63 3.25 4.00 3.48
N VAL A 64 4.12 4.14 2.47
CA VAL A 64 3.59 4.27 1.08
C VAL A 64 3.02 2.93 0.60
N GLY A 65 3.69 1.82 0.93
CA GLY A 65 3.17 0.48 0.70
C GLY A 65 1.90 0.21 1.51
N THR A 66 1.88 0.57 2.79
CA THR A 66 0.73 0.37 3.69
C THR A 66 -0.49 1.21 3.28
N ALA A 67 -0.33 2.49 2.91
CA ALA A 67 -1.46 3.30 2.45
C ALA A 67 -2.06 2.72 1.16
N LEU A 68 -1.21 2.28 0.23
CA LEU A 68 -1.63 1.61 -0.98
C LEU A 68 -2.31 0.26 -0.70
N GLU A 69 -1.76 -0.54 0.22
CA GLU A 69 -2.34 -1.80 0.68
C GLU A 69 -3.72 -1.58 1.29
N LEU A 70 -3.87 -0.63 2.22
CA LEU A 70 -5.14 -0.27 2.82
C LEU A 70 -6.16 0.19 1.76
N TYR A 71 -5.72 0.96 0.77
CA TYR A 71 -6.57 1.37 -0.36
C TYR A 71 -7.05 0.15 -1.16
N LEU A 72 -6.12 -0.71 -1.60
CA LEU A 72 -6.43 -1.87 -2.43
C LEU A 72 -7.20 -2.97 -1.66
N ALA A 73 -6.97 -3.12 -0.36
CA ALA A 73 -7.66 -4.09 0.51
C ALA A 73 -9.14 -3.77 0.72
N ARG A 74 -9.60 -2.58 0.31
CA ARG A 74 -11.03 -2.24 0.25
C ARG A 74 -11.73 -2.82 -0.98
N SER A 75 -11.00 -3.43 -1.90
CA SER A 75 -11.57 -4.22 -2.99
C SER A 75 -12.22 -5.51 -2.46
N HIS A 76 -13.02 -6.18 -3.30
CA HIS A 76 -13.69 -7.43 -2.94
C HIS A 76 -12.77 -8.67 -3.00
N TYR A 77 -11.45 -8.49 -3.17
CA TYR A 77 -10.51 -9.56 -3.42
C TYR A 77 -9.24 -9.40 -2.56
N PRO A 78 -8.54 -10.51 -2.24
CA PRO A 78 -7.25 -10.45 -1.57
C PRO A 78 -6.22 -9.74 -2.44
N VAL A 79 -5.36 -8.94 -1.82
CA VAL A 79 -4.30 -8.19 -2.50
C VAL A 79 -2.97 -8.40 -1.78
N LEU A 80 -1.90 -8.49 -2.55
CA LEU A 80 -0.54 -8.47 -2.07
C LEU A 80 0.10 -7.13 -2.46
N VAL A 81 0.60 -6.39 -1.48
CA VAL A 81 1.49 -5.24 -1.68
C VAL A 81 2.76 -5.51 -0.88
N VAL A 82 3.88 -5.73 -1.56
CA VAL A 82 5.14 -6.07 -0.89
C VAL A 82 6.35 -5.47 -1.61
N GLY A 83 7.31 -5.00 -0.84
CA GLY A 83 8.63 -4.59 -1.33
C GLY A 83 9.71 -5.55 -0.87
N GLY A 84 10.80 -5.66 -1.62
CA GLY A 84 11.98 -6.41 -1.19
C GLY A 84 11.83 -7.94 -1.20
N ALA A 85 10.75 -8.50 -1.76
CA ALA A 85 10.59 -9.95 -1.93
C ALA A 85 11.12 -10.40 -3.31
N TYR A 86 11.53 -11.67 -3.44
CA TYR A 86 11.94 -12.20 -4.74
C TYR A 86 10.77 -12.26 -5.73
N LEU A 87 11.05 -12.05 -7.00
CA LEU A 87 10.16 -12.33 -8.13
C LEU A 87 10.90 -13.19 -9.16
N CYS A 88 10.33 -14.34 -9.50
CA CYS A 88 10.84 -15.20 -10.56
C CYS A 88 9.72 -16.00 -11.22
N PHE A 89 9.98 -16.52 -12.43
CA PHE A 89 9.04 -17.41 -13.08
C PHE A 89 8.96 -18.78 -12.39
N ASP A 90 10.13 -19.38 -12.15
CA ASP A 90 10.31 -20.68 -11.52
C ASP A 90 11.65 -20.69 -10.75
N THR A 91 11.66 -21.21 -9.53
CA THR A 91 12.87 -21.29 -8.67
C THR A 91 13.92 -22.26 -9.21
N ARG A 92 13.55 -23.14 -10.15
CA ARG A 92 14.47 -24.09 -10.81
C ARG A 92 15.24 -23.46 -11.96
N GLU A 93 14.78 -22.31 -12.47
CA GLU A 93 15.43 -21.60 -13.57
C GLU A 93 16.65 -20.80 -13.08
N ARG A 94 17.72 -20.76 -13.89
CA ARG A 94 18.99 -20.16 -13.47
C ARG A 94 18.88 -18.63 -13.33
N ARG A 95 18.08 -17.94 -14.16
CA ARG A 95 17.83 -16.49 -14.18
C ARG A 95 16.69 -16.17 -15.16
N PRO A 96 15.99 -15.02 -15.00
CA PRO A 96 16.24 -13.97 -14.02
C PRO A 96 15.40 -14.14 -12.75
N TRP A 97 16.01 -13.79 -11.62
CA TRP A 97 15.30 -13.49 -10.37
C TRP A 97 15.47 -12.00 -10.12
N ARG A 98 14.40 -11.34 -9.70
CA ARG A 98 14.39 -9.92 -9.38
C ARG A 98 13.93 -9.72 -7.94
N VAL A 99 14.24 -8.55 -7.39
CA VAL A 99 13.79 -8.11 -6.07
C VAL A 99 13.29 -6.69 -6.26
N PRO A 100 12.00 -6.53 -6.62
CA PRO A 100 11.37 -5.22 -6.81
C PRO A 100 11.37 -4.40 -5.53
N ASP A 101 11.37 -3.07 -5.66
CA ASP A 101 11.22 -2.17 -4.51
C ASP A 101 9.76 -2.11 -4.03
N LEU A 102 8.79 -2.28 -4.95
CA LEU A 102 7.39 -2.53 -4.66
C LEU A 102 6.78 -3.44 -5.74
N MET A 103 5.90 -4.33 -5.32
CA MET A 103 5.14 -5.24 -6.18
C MET A 103 3.70 -5.30 -5.68
N VAL A 104 2.75 -5.26 -6.62
CA VAL A 104 1.32 -5.38 -6.37
C VAL A 104 0.78 -6.56 -7.16
N ALA A 105 0.08 -7.47 -6.49
CA ALA A 105 -0.69 -8.54 -7.12
C ALA A 105 -2.12 -8.53 -6.58
N LEU A 106 -3.07 -8.30 -7.48
CA LEU A 106 -4.51 -8.34 -7.21
C LEU A 106 -5.01 -9.78 -7.32
N GLU A 107 -6.02 -10.12 -6.52
CA GLU A 107 -6.62 -11.46 -6.45
C GLU A 107 -5.59 -12.54 -6.06
N VAL A 108 -4.69 -12.20 -5.14
CA VAL A 108 -3.65 -13.10 -4.63
C VAL A 108 -3.60 -13.03 -3.10
N GLU A 109 -3.65 -14.20 -2.46
CA GLU A 109 -3.50 -14.33 -1.01
C GLU A 109 -2.07 -13.98 -0.59
N PRO A 110 -1.86 -12.97 0.29
CA PRO A 110 -0.52 -12.48 0.61
C PRO A 110 0.28 -13.42 1.51
N ASP A 111 -0.37 -14.11 2.45
CA ASP A 111 0.29 -14.88 3.52
C ASP A 111 1.29 -15.93 3.00
N PRO A 112 0.96 -16.77 2.00
CA PRO A 112 1.91 -17.76 1.48
C PRO A 112 3.14 -17.12 0.82
N ILE A 113 2.97 -15.98 0.13
CA ILE A 113 4.07 -15.27 -0.53
C ILE A 113 5.01 -14.63 0.48
N ILE A 114 4.45 -14.00 1.51
CA ILE A 114 5.21 -13.38 2.59
C ILE A 114 6.00 -14.46 3.34
N ALA A 115 5.36 -15.57 3.71
CA ALA A 115 6.02 -16.70 4.37
C ALA A 115 7.15 -17.31 3.51
N ARG A 116 6.96 -17.32 2.19
CA ARG A 116 7.95 -17.82 1.23
C ARG A 116 9.10 -16.83 0.95
N ASN A 117 8.95 -15.56 1.33
CA ASN A 117 9.88 -14.48 0.99
C ASN A 117 10.05 -14.29 -0.53
N GLY A 118 8.99 -14.53 -1.30
CA GLY A 118 9.05 -14.38 -2.74
C GLY A 118 7.82 -14.87 -3.49
N TYR A 119 7.60 -14.26 -4.64
CA TYR A 119 6.55 -14.52 -5.59
C TYR A 119 7.07 -15.37 -6.75
N VAL A 120 6.56 -16.59 -6.86
CA VAL A 120 6.92 -17.53 -7.94
C VAL A 120 5.75 -17.65 -8.88
N ILE A 121 5.88 -17.07 -10.08
CA ILE A 121 4.77 -16.89 -11.03
C ILE A 121 4.09 -18.22 -11.37
N HIS A 122 4.86 -19.29 -11.57
CA HIS A 122 4.31 -20.59 -11.92
C HIS A 122 3.42 -21.20 -10.82
N GLU A 123 3.63 -20.83 -9.57
CA GLU A 123 2.88 -21.37 -8.42
C GLU A 123 1.57 -20.61 -8.17
N HIS A 124 1.54 -19.31 -8.50
CA HIS A 124 0.34 -18.49 -8.42
C HIS A 124 -0.45 -18.46 -9.74
N GLY A 125 0.13 -18.96 -10.83
CA GLY A 125 -0.51 -19.03 -12.15
C GLY A 125 -0.65 -17.68 -12.87
N LYS A 126 -0.21 -16.58 -12.27
CA LYS A 126 -0.19 -15.24 -12.86
C LYS A 126 1.03 -14.45 -12.38
N PRO A 127 1.50 -13.45 -13.15
CA PRO A 127 2.48 -12.50 -12.68
C PRO A 127 1.84 -11.45 -11.75
N PRO A 128 2.66 -10.69 -11.00
CA PRO A 128 2.21 -9.46 -10.37
C PRO A 128 1.63 -8.49 -11.41
N ASP A 129 0.61 -7.74 -11.00
CA ASP A 129 -0.04 -6.78 -11.89
C ASP A 129 0.81 -5.52 -12.06
N LEU A 130 1.56 -5.11 -11.02
CA LEU A 130 2.40 -3.92 -11.07
C LEU A 130 3.71 -4.10 -10.30
N VAL A 131 4.79 -3.52 -10.84
CA VAL A 131 6.10 -3.40 -10.17
C VAL A 131 6.58 -1.95 -10.22
N ILE A 132 7.16 -1.47 -9.11
CA ILE A 132 7.88 -0.20 -9.03
C ILE A 132 9.36 -0.44 -8.69
N GLU A 133 10.25 0.23 -9.41
CA GLU A 133 11.68 0.32 -9.10
C GLU A 133 12.04 1.77 -8.77
N ILE A 134 12.84 1.94 -7.72
CA ILE A 134 13.40 3.22 -7.30
C ILE A 134 14.84 3.31 -7.81
N ALA A 135 15.11 4.42 -8.47
CA ALA A 135 16.41 4.78 -8.97
C ALA A 135 17.48 4.83 -7.87
N SER A 136 18.66 4.26 -8.15
CA SER A 136 19.87 4.51 -7.36
C SER A 136 21.01 5.04 -8.24
N SER A 137 21.96 5.75 -7.62
CA SER A 137 23.17 6.25 -8.26
C SER A 137 24.09 5.14 -8.80
N THR A 138 23.94 3.91 -8.29
CA THR A 138 24.76 2.75 -8.64
C THR A 138 24.17 1.92 -9.79
N THR A 139 22.90 2.12 -10.13
CA THR A 139 22.20 1.39 -11.19
C THR A 139 21.98 2.31 -12.38
N GLY A 140 22.89 2.29 -13.38
CA GLY A 140 22.75 3.15 -14.57
C GLY A 140 21.71 2.64 -15.60
N THR A 141 21.61 3.32 -16.75
CA THR A 141 20.69 3.01 -17.87
C THR A 141 20.69 1.54 -18.36
N THR A 142 21.83 0.85 -18.22
CA THR A 142 21.96 -0.57 -18.61
C THR A 142 21.13 -1.51 -17.73
N ASP A 143 20.99 -1.21 -16.43
CA ASP A 143 20.17 -2.02 -15.51
C ASP A 143 18.67 -1.87 -15.83
N TYR A 144 18.24 -0.68 -16.25
CA TYR A 144 16.86 -0.42 -16.69
C TYR A 144 16.43 -1.24 -17.88
N THR A 145 17.28 -1.25 -18.91
CA THR A 145 16.96 -1.99 -20.13
C THR A 145 16.81 -3.48 -19.82
N ALA A 146 17.68 -4.03 -18.96
CA ALA A 146 17.59 -5.42 -18.53
C ALA A 146 16.35 -5.70 -17.66
N LYS A 147 16.06 -4.87 -16.64
CA LYS A 147 14.89 -5.01 -15.76
C LYS A 147 13.58 -4.91 -16.55
N ARG A 148 13.47 -3.94 -17.46
CA ARG A 148 12.31 -3.76 -18.34
C ARG A 148 12.06 -5.01 -19.19
N LEU A 149 13.10 -5.60 -19.78
CA LEU A 149 12.95 -6.84 -20.54
C LEU A 149 12.53 -8.02 -19.66
N ASP A 150 13.09 -8.15 -18.46
CA ASP A 150 12.75 -9.23 -17.55
C ASP A 150 11.30 -9.12 -17.06
N TYR A 151 10.85 -7.93 -16.66
CA TYR A 151 9.47 -7.74 -16.23
C TYR A 151 8.46 -7.98 -17.37
N ALA A 152 8.82 -7.62 -18.61
CA ALA A 152 7.99 -7.95 -19.78
C ALA A 152 7.90 -9.47 -19.98
N ARG A 153 9.03 -10.18 -19.86
CA ARG A 153 9.09 -11.65 -19.96
C ARG A 153 8.32 -12.36 -18.86
N PHE A 154 8.31 -11.78 -17.65
CA PHE A 154 7.47 -12.26 -16.56
C PHE A 154 5.99 -12.03 -16.81
N GLY A 155 5.64 -11.05 -17.64
CA GLY A 155 4.25 -10.70 -17.94
C GLY A 155 3.66 -9.66 -16.98
N VAL A 156 4.49 -8.91 -16.26
CA VAL A 156 4.01 -7.85 -15.36
C VAL A 156 3.24 -6.80 -16.16
N THR A 157 2.04 -6.43 -15.72
CA THR A 157 1.14 -5.59 -16.53
C THR A 157 1.62 -4.15 -16.60
N GLU A 158 2.04 -3.58 -15.46
CA GLU A 158 2.62 -2.24 -15.40
C GLU A 158 3.99 -2.23 -14.71
N TYR A 159 4.95 -1.55 -15.32
CA TYR A 159 6.28 -1.35 -14.79
C TYR A 159 6.56 0.14 -14.62
N TRP A 160 6.79 0.57 -13.38
CA TRP A 160 7.04 1.95 -13.00
C TRP A 160 8.48 2.13 -12.53
N ARG A 161 9.06 3.28 -12.89
CA ARG A 161 10.40 3.72 -12.52
C ARG A 161 10.27 5.08 -11.88
N PHE A 162 10.87 5.23 -10.71
CA PHE A 162 10.81 6.44 -9.92
C PHE A 162 12.21 6.90 -9.53
N ASP A 163 12.55 8.15 -9.85
CA ASP A 163 13.81 8.77 -9.46
C ASP A 163 13.58 9.95 -8.53
N HIS A 164 13.85 9.75 -7.23
CA HIS A 164 13.65 10.77 -6.20
C HIS A 164 14.47 12.05 -6.45
N THR A 165 15.56 11.98 -7.22
CA THR A 165 16.40 13.14 -7.55
C THR A 165 15.79 14.04 -8.62
N GLY A 166 14.71 13.59 -9.27
CA GLY A 166 14.10 14.28 -10.41
C GLY A 166 14.69 13.90 -11.76
N GLY A 167 15.47 12.83 -11.84
CA GLY A 167 16.07 12.31 -13.08
C GLY A 167 17.59 12.39 -13.14
N GLU A 168 18.29 12.71 -12.05
CA GLU A 168 19.77 12.70 -12.01
C GLU A 168 20.32 11.29 -12.25
N TYR A 169 19.59 10.26 -11.82
CA TYR A 169 20.02 8.88 -11.98
C TYR A 169 19.52 8.31 -13.32
N HIS A 170 18.28 8.57 -13.75
CA HIS A 170 17.67 7.92 -14.94
C HIS A 170 17.04 8.83 -15.99
N ASP A 171 17.53 10.06 -16.12
CA ASP A 171 17.10 11.07 -17.09
C ASP A 171 15.64 11.56 -16.94
N VAL A 172 14.79 10.82 -16.22
CA VAL A 172 13.39 11.16 -15.93
C VAL A 172 13.07 10.90 -14.46
N ALA A 173 12.29 11.80 -13.86
CA ALA A 173 11.81 11.68 -12.48
C ALA A 173 10.80 10.52 -12.30
N LEU A 174 10.00 10.25 -13.32
CA LEU A 174 8.96 9.23 -13.34
C LEU A 174 8.79 8.67 -14.75
N GLY A 175 8.67 7.35 -14.87
CA GLY A 175 8.31 6.70 -16.13
C GLY A 175 7.52 5.42 -15.90
N GLY A 176 6.39 5.28 -16.60
CA GLY A 176 5.56 4.08 -16.60
C GLY A 176 5.61 3.37 -17.94
N ASP A 177 5.48 2.06 -17.94
CA ASP A 177 5.32 1.20 -19.11
C ASP A 177 4.17 0.22 -18.88
N ARG A 178 3.29 0.02 -19.86
CA ARG A 178 2.22 -0.98 -19.84
C ARG A 178 2.49 -2.09 -20.85
N LEU A 179 2.34 -3.34 -20.44
CA LEU A 179 2.55 -4.50 -21.30
C LEU A 179 1.37 -4.64 -22.26
N VAL A 180 1.65 -4.62 -23.56
CA VAL A 180 0.68 -4.81 -24.64
C VAL A 180 1.30 -5.78 -25.63
N ASP A 181 0.62 -6.91 -25.88
CA ASP A 181 1.09 -7.96 -26.80
C ASP A 181 2.53 -8.45 -26.53
N GLY A 182 2.91 -8.50 -25.25
CA GLY A 182 4.24 -8.97 -24.80
C GLY A 182 5.35 -7.92 -24.89
N GLU A 183 5.04 -6.69 -25.31
CA GLU A 183 5.97 -5.58 -25.36
C GLU A 183 5.49 -4.42 -24.50
N TYR A 184 6.42 -3.80 -23.76
CA TYR A 184 6.10 -2.62 -22.98
C TYR A 184 5.94 -1.39 -23.87
N GLN A 185 4.82 -0.68 -23.69
CA GLN A 185 4.54 0.61 -24.29
C GLN A 185 4.56 1.71 -23.21
N PRO A 186 5.16 2.88 -23.47
CA PRO A 186 5.21 3.95 -22.48
C PRO A 186 3.82 4.43 -22.06
N ILE A 187 3.61 4.57 -20.75
CA ILE A 187 2.46 5.29 -20.19
C ILE A 187 2.76 6.79 -20.31
N PRO A 188 1.84 7.62 -20.86
CA PRO A 188 2.04 9.06 -20.95
C PRO A 188 2.26 9.68 -19.56
N ILE A 189 3.31 10.49 -19.44
CA ILE A 189 3.62 11.27 -18.24
C ILE A 189 3.41 12.76 -18.56
N THR A 190 2.60 13.43 -17.75
CA THR A 190 2.38 14.88 -17.81
C THR A 190 3.12 15.55 -16.67
N VAL A 191 3.67 16.75 -16.93
CA VAL A 191 4.30 17.59 -15.89
C VAL A 191 3.52 18.89 -15.80
N ASN A 192 3.07 19.25 -14.59
CA ASN A 192 2.33 20.50 -14.36
C ASN A 192 3.29 21.70 -14.18
N GLU A 193 2.73 22.90 -13.98
CA GLU A 193 3.52 24.14 -13.80
C GLU A 193 4.42 24.12 -12.54
N GLU A 194 4.09 23.29 -11.56
CA GLU A 194 4.85 23.12 -10.31
C GLU A 194 5.95 22.06 -10.44
N GLY A 195 6.09 21.43 -11.60
CA GLY A 195 7.08 20.39 -11.85
C GLY A 195 6.67 19.00 -11.37
N ILE A 196 5.41 18.81 -10.96
CA ILE A 196 4.87 17.50 -10.55
C ILE A 196 4.65 16.66 -11.80
N ALA A 197 5.33 15.51 -11.89
CA ALA A 197 5.15 14.55 -12.96
C ALA A 197 4.08 13.52 -12.56
N SER A 198 3.19 13.14 -13.48
CA SER A 198 2.07 12.24 -13.18
C SER A 198 1.72 11.37 -14.37
N GLY A 199 1.34 10.12 -14.13
CA GLY A 199 0.78 9.21 -15.12
C GLY A 199 -0.25 8.27 -14.51
N TYR A 200 -1.27 7.91 -15.28
CA TYR A 200 -2.39 7.09 -14.80
C TYR A 200 -2.08 5.58 -14.85
N SER A 201 -2.14 4.94 -13.68
CA SER A 201 -2.10 3.47 -13.54
C SER A 201 -3.50 2.88 -13.71
N GLN A 202 -3.68 2.03 -14.71
CA GLN A 202 -4.93 1.27 -14.87
C GLN A 202 -5.03 0.13 -13.86
N VAL A 203 -3.89 -0.40 -13.40
CA VAL A 203 -3.87 -1.45 -12.37
C VAL A 203 -4.36 -0.91 -11.03
N LEU A 204 -3.94 0.30 -10.64
CA LEU A 204 -4.30 0.88 -9.35
C LEU A 204 -5.57 1.74 -9.39
N GLY A 205 -5.98 2.20 -10.58
CA GLY A 205 -7.02 3.23 -10.69
C GLY A 205 -6.59 4.59 -10.11
N LEU A 206 -5.29 4.85 -10.04
CA LEU A 206 -4.69 6.04 -9.42
C LEU A 206 -3.66 6.68 -10.36
N ASP A 207 -3.47 7.99 -10.22
CA ASP A 207 -2.29 8.68 -10.73
C ASP A 207 -1.08 8.31 -9.88
N VAL A 208 -0.03 7.80 -10.51
CA VAL A 208 1.30 7.71 -9.92
C VAL A 208 1.99 9.04 -10.13
N ARG A 209 2.39 9.72 -9.05
CA ARG A 209 2.98 11.06 -9.10
C ARG A 209 4.37 11.11 -8.49
N TRP A 210 5.24 11.89 -9.14
CA TRP A 210 6.46 12.39 -8.55
C TRP A 210 6.20 13.85 -8.13
N ASP A 211 6.32 14.11 -6.83
CA ASP A 211 6.15 15.44 -6.23
C ASP A 211 7.34 15.72 -5.31
N ASN A 212 8.24 16.62 -5.74
CA ASN A 212 9.43 17.04 -5.00
C ASN A 212 10.21 15.85 -4.39
N GLY A 213 10.49 14.83 -5.19
CA GLY A 213 11.23 13.64 -4.77
C GLY A 213 10.42 12.64 -3.94
N THR A 214 9.10 12.81 -3.86
CA THR A 214 8.17 11.90 -3.18
C THR A 214 7.29 11.18 -4.19
N LEU A 215 7.20 9.85 -4.06
CA LEU A 215 6.25 9.03 -4.80
C LEU A 215 4.88 9.13 -4.11
N ARG A 216 3.87 9.61 -4.83
CA ARG A 216 2.48 9.70 -4.36
C ARG A 216 1.56 8.88 -5.27
N PHE A 217 0.48 8.37 -4.70
CA PHE A 217 -0.63 7.78 -5.45
C PHE A 217 -1.87 8.62 -5.20
N CYS A 218 -2.50 9.13 -6.24
CA CYS A 218 -3.57 10.12 -6.09
C CYS A 218 -4.80 9.77 -6.93
N ASP A 219 -5.97 10.14 -6.43
CA ASP A 219 -7.21 10.03 -7.18
C ASP A 219 -7.13 10.94 -8.41
N PRO A 220 -7.37 10.41 -9.63
CA PRO A 220 -7.29 11.20 -10.86
C PRO A 220 -8.45 12.21 -11.00
N VAL A 221 -9.54 12.05 -10.26
CA VAL A 221 -10.74 12.89 -10.27
C VAL A 221 -10.65 14.02 -9.25
N THR A 222 -10.37 13.70 -7.98
CA THR A 222 -10.30 14.73 -6.92
C THR A 222 -8.92 15.34 -6.78
N GLY A 223 -7.88 14.62 -7.20
CA GLY A 223 -6.49 15.00 -7.00
C GLY A 223 -5.94 14.63 -5.62
N ASP A 224 -6.78 14.12 -4.71
CA ASP A 224 -6.38 13.75 -3.36
C ASP A 224 -5.42 12.57 -3.39
N CYS A 225 -4.35 12.66 -2.59
CA CYS A 225 -3.35 11.61 -2.54
C CYS A 225 -3.54 10.71 -1.33
N LEU A 226 -3.24 9.43 -1.50
CA LEU A 226 -3.06 8.52 -0.38
C LEU A 226 -2.04 9.13 0.59
N PRO A 227 -2.27 8.99 1.91
CA PRO A 227 -1.38 9.57 2.90
C PRO A 227 -0.02 8.89 2.86
N THR A 228 1.02 9.67 3.09
CA THR A 228 2.36 9.15 3.36
C THR A 228 2.42 8.55 4.76
N TRP A 229 3.50 7.83 5.07
CA TRP A 229 3.72 7.32 6.43
C TRP A 229 3.63 8.42 7.50
N ASP A 230 4.31 9.54 7.28
CA ASP A 230 4.38 10.61 8.26
C ASP A 230 3.02 11.28 8.46
N GLU A 231 2.24 11.44 7.37
CA GLU A 231 0.85 11.90 7.43
C GLU A 231 -0.04 10.91 8.21
N MET A 232 0.04 9.60 7.94
CA MET A 232 -0.69 8.58 8.69
C MET A 232 -0.34 8.56 10.18
N GLN A 233 0.94 8.71 10.52
CA GLN A 233 1.38 8.75 11.92
C GLN A 233 0.86 9.99 12.63
N ALA A 234 0.94 11.16 11.98
CA ALA A 234 0.41 12.40 12.52
C ALA A 234 -1.11 12.32 12.76
N GLU A 235 -1.86 11.72 11.83
CA GLU A 235 -3.31 11.48 12.00
C GLU A 235 -3.61 10.54 13.17
N LEU A 236 -2.84 9.46 13.31
CA LEU A 236 -3.00 8.51 14.41
C LEU A 236 -2.69 9.15 15.78
N GLU A 237 -1.63 9.94 15.85
CA GLU A 237 -1.26 10.69 17.06
C GLU A 237 -2.35 11.70 17.43
N ALA A 238 -2.86 12.46 16.46
CA ALA A 238 -3.95 13.41 16.67
C ALA A 238 -5.24 12.71 17.16
N ALA A 239 -5.65 11.62 16.52
CA ALA A 239 -6.82 10.84 16.92
C ALA A 239 -6.67 10.24 18.32
N THR A 240 -5.47 9.79 18.68
CA THR A 240 -5.17 9.29 20.03
C THR A 240 -5.28 10.41 21.07
N ALA A 241 -4.71 11.58 20.79
CA ALA A 241 -4.78 12.72 21.68
C ALA A 241 -6.22 13.21 21.91
N GLU A 242 -7.05 13.24 20.86
CA GLU A 242 -8.46 13.58 20.96
C GLU A 242 -9.24 12.58 21.83
N ARG A 243 -9.04 11.27 21.60
CA ARG A 243 -9.68 10.21 22.40
C ARG A 243 -9.29 10.33 23.88
N ASP A 244 -8.02 10.60 24.16
CA ASP A 244 -7.52 10.72 25.52
C ASP A 244 -8.10 11.99 26.20
N ALA A 245 -8.26 13.09 25.47
CA ALA A 245 -8.92 14.31 25.97
C ALA A 245 -10.40 14.06 26.31
N VAL A 246 -11.14 13.38 25.43
CA VAL A 246 -12.55 13.00 25.68
C VAL A 246 -12.67 12.07 26.89
N THR A 247 -11.73 11.13 27.03
CA THR A 247 -11.70 10.21 28.18
C THR A 247 -11.44 10.97 29.48
N ALA A 248 -10.47 11.89 29.49
CA ALA A 248 -10.15 12.72 30.64
C ALA A 248 -11.32 13.63 31.05
N GLU A 249 -12.04 14.22 30.09
CA GLU A 249 -13.24 15.03 30.37
C GLU A 249 -14.36 14.19 30.99
N ARG A 250 -14.63 13.00 30.43
CA ARG A 250 -15.63 12.08 30.99
C ARG A 250 -15.29 11.67 32.43
N ASP A 251 -14.02 11.39 32.68
CA ASP A 251 -13.56 10.97 34.01
C ASP A 251 -13.63 12.15 35.01
N ALA A 252 -13.34 13.38 34.57
CA ALA A 252 -13.52 14.59 35.37
C ALA A 252 -15.00 14.85 35.72
N VAL A 253 -15.90 14.76 34.75
CA VAL A 253 -17.35 14.90 34.98
C VAL A 253 -17.86 13.83 35.94
N THR A 254 -17.37 12.60 35.81
CA THR A 254 -17.72 11.49 36.71
C THR A 254 -17.24 11.76 38.14
N ALA A 255 -16.00 12.22 38.31
CA ALA A 255 -15.44 12.57 39.60
C ALA A 255 -16.19 13.75 40.27
N GLU A 256 -16.57 14.78 39.50
CA GLU A 256 -17.36 15.90 39.98
C GLU A 256 -18.75 15.48 40.46
N ARG A 257 -19.43 14.63 39.69
CA ARG A 257 -20.73 14.04 40.05
C ARG A 257 -20.62 13.28 41.36
N ASP A 258 -19.63 12.40 41.49
CA ASP A 258 -19.46 11.57 42.68
C ASP A 258 -19.13 12.43 43.91
N ALA A 259 -18.28 13.44 43.75
CA ALA A 259 -17.98 14.41 44.82
C ALA A 259 -19.21 15.26 45.19
N ALA A 260 -20.10 15.56 44.25
CA ALA A 260 -21.35 16.29 44.52
C ALA A 260 -22.36 15.40 45.27
N LEU A 261 -22.52 14.14 44.86
CA LEU A 261 -23.36 13.16 45.56
C LEU A 261 -22.91 12.94 47.00
N GLU A 262 -21.60 12.85 47.22
CA GLU A 262 -21.04 12.69 48.56
C GLU A 262 -21.27 13.92 49.44
N ARG A 263 -21.11 15.14 48.87
CA ARG A 263 -21.46 16.39 49.57
C ARG A 263 -22.94 16.45 49.96
N VAL A 264 -23.84 16.00 49.09
CA VAL A 264 -25.28 15.95 49.39
C VAL A 264 -25.54 14.99 50.57
N ARG A 265 -24.96 13.79 50.56
CA ARG A 265 -25.10 12.83 51.67
C ARG A 265 -24.64 13.41 53.02
N GLN A 266 -23.48 14.06 53.04
CA GLN A 266 -22.94 14.66 54.26
C GLN A 266 -23.84 15.78 54.81
N LEU A 267 -24.44 16.59 53.93
CA LEU A 267 -25.38 17.65 54.34
C LEU A 267 -26.69 17.08 54.89
N GLU A 268 -27.19 15.97 54.32
CA GLU A 268 -28.38 15.29 54.82
C GLU A 268 -28.14 14.67 56.21
N GLU A 269 -26.99 14.02 56.43
CA GLU A 269 -26.59 13.49 57.74
C GLU A 269 -26.49 14.59 58.82
N GLN A 270 -25.88 15.73 58.49
CA GLN A 270 -25.78 16.87 59.41
C GLN A 270 -27.15 17.47 59.76
N ARG A 271 -28.07 17.60 58.78
CA ARG A 271 -29.44 18.08 59.04
C ARG A 271 -30.24 17.11 59.91
N GLY A 272 -30.09 15.80 59.69
CA GLY A 272 -30.71 14.78 60.53
C GLY A 272 -30.25 14.86 61.98
N SER A 273 -28.96 15.07 62.19
CA SER A 273 -28.34 15.19 63.52
C SER A 273 -28.83 16.43 64.30
N GLN A 274 -29.00 17.57 63.62
CA GLN A 274 -29.45 18.83 64.23
C GLN A 274 -30.95 18.88 64.55
N GLN A 275 -31.77 18.01 63.95
CA GLN A 275 -33.21 17.92 64.25
C GLN A 275 -33.54 16.93 65.37
N SER A 276 -32.57 16.12 65.79
CA SER A 276 -32.71 15.13 66.87
C SER A 276 -32.20 15.60 68.24
N GLU A 277 -31.62 16.80 68.34
CA GLU A 277 -31.28 17.50 69.58
C GLU A 277 -32.35 18.54 69.97
#